data_AF-A0A803SMB1-F1
#
_entry.id   AF-A0A803SMB1-F1
#
_cell.length_a   1.000
_cell.length_b   1.000
_cell.length_c   1.000
_cell.angle_alpha   90.00
_cell.angle_beta   90.00
_cell.angle_gamma   90.00
#
_symmetry.space_group_name_H-M   'P 1'
#
loop_
_entity.id
_entity.type
_entity.pdbx_description
1 polymer ?
#
loop_
_entity_poly.entity_id
_entity_poly.type
_entity_poly.pdbx_seq_one_letter_code
_entity_poly.pdbx_strand_id
1 'polypeptide(L)' 'TCGSPNVLPARKCQLWLKASVSHLKVSQAAAILKQLCQQNVHHNPSLTEVSSNTKSFRQQEVGSVH' A
#
# COMPACT_ATOMS: atom_id res chain seq x y z
N THR A 1 -32.45 -1.19 10.28
CA THR A 1 -31.44 -1.50 9.24
C THR A 1 -31.90 -0.90 7.92
N CYS A 2 -30.98 -0.53 7.02
CA CYS A 2 -31.28 0.00 5.67
C CYS A 2 -31.88 -1.07 4.72
N GLY A 3 -32.79 -1.89 5.22
CA GLY A 3 -33.37 -3.05 4.54
C GLY A 3 -34.88 -3.18 4.74
N SER A 4 -35.58 -2.09 5.10
CA SER A 4 -37.05 -2.09 5.26
C SER A 4 -37.73 -1.23 4.20
N PRO A 5 -38.95 -1.62 3.74
CA PRO A 5 -39.61 -1.05 2.56
C PRO A 5 -40.10 0.40 2.73
N ASN A 6 -40.03 0.97 3.93
CA ASN A 6 -40.17 2.40 4.15
C ASN A 6 -38.81 3.08 3.96
N VAL A 7 -38.41 3.15 2.69
CA VAL A 7 -37.09 3.61 2.24
C VAL A 7 -36.96 5.10 2.54
N LEU A 8 -36.20 5.45 3.58
CA LEU A 8 -35.54 6.75 3.63
C LEU A 8 -34.87 6.96 2.26
N PRO A 9 -35.05 8.12 1.60
CA PRO A 9 -34.47 8.37 0.28
C PRO A 9 -33.03 7.88 0.26
N ALA A 10 -32.64 7.09 -0.75
CA ALA A 10 -31.36 6.35 -0.75
C ALA A 10 -30.13 7.19 -0.32
N ARG A 11 -30.16 8.49 -0.61
CA ARG A 11 -29.18 9.49 -0.16
C ARG A 11 -29.07 9.62 1.35
N LYS A 12 -30.19 9.63 2.11
CA LYS A 12 -30.19 9.71 3.58
C LYS A 12 -29.55 8.46 4.20
N CYS A 13 -29.87 7.28 3.67
CA CYS A 13 -29.24 6.04 4.12
C CYS A 13 -27.73 6.02 3.82
N GLN A 14 -27.31 6.46 2.63
CA GLN A 14 -25.90 6.56 2.25
C GLN A 14 -25.12 7.51 3.16
N LEU A 15 -25.68 8.68 3.46
CA LEU A 15 -25.07 9.67 4.34
C LEU A 15 -24.89 9.12 5.76
N TRP A 16 -25.92 8.46 6.30
CA TRP A 16 -25.83 7.86 7.63
C TRP A 16 -24.77 6.76 7.67
N LEU A 17 -24.77 5.84 6.70
CA LEU A 17 -23.75 4.78 6.63
C LEU A 17 -22.33 5.35 6.54
N LYS A 18 -22.12 6.41 5.76
CA LYS A 18 -20.80 7.07 5.64
C LYS A 18 -20.37 7.76 6.94
N ALA A 19 -21.32 8.30 7.71
CA ALA A 19 -21.06 8.92 9.01
C ALA A 19 -20.84 7.89 10.15
N SER A 20 -21.39 6.68 10.00
CA SER A 20 -21.29 5.59 10.99
C SER A 20 -19.97 4.79 10.89
N VAL A 21 -19.05 5.15 9.99
CA VAL A 21 -17.75 4.48 9.86
C VAL A 21 -16.83 4.91 11.00
N SER A 22 -16.06 3.97 11.57
CA SER A 22 -15.03 4.32 12.56
C SER A 22 -13.81 4.94 11.88
N HIS A 23 -13.35 6.08 12.39
CA HIS A 23 -12.22 6.82 11.84
C HIS A 23 -10.96 6.56 12.66
N LEU A 24 -9.83 6.37 11.96
CA LEU A 24 -8.50 6.39 12.58
C LEU A 24 -7.91 7.80 12.51
N LYS A 25 -7.06 8.13 13.48
CA LYS A 25 -6.22 9.33 13.37
C LYS A 25 -5.28 9.18 12.17
N VAL A 26 -5.10 10.25 11.41
CA VAL A 26 -4.20 10.25 10.23
C VAL A 26 -2.77 9.85 10.62
N SER A 27 -2.29 10.29 11.78
CA SER A 27 -0.98 9.90 12.30
C SER A 27 -0.87 8.39 12.57
N GLN A 28 -1.94 7.77 13.06
CA GLN A 28 -2.00 6.33 13.30
C GLN A 28 -2.03 5.55 11.99
N ALA A 29 -2.84 6.00 11.02
CA ALA A 29 -2.84 5.43 9.67
C ALA A 29 -1.46 5.55 9.00
N ALA A 30 -0.79 6.70 9.12
CA ALA A 30 0.55 6.92 8.59
C ALA A 30 1.60 6.01 9.25
N ALA A 31 1.52 5.81 10.57
CA ALA A 31 2.40 4.90 11.29
C ALA A 31 2.22 3.44 10.83
N ILE A 32 0.98 3.00 10.64
CA ILE A 32 0.65 1.66 10.12
C ILE A 32 1.21 1.49 8.70
N LEU A 33 0.99 2.48 7.82
CA LEU A 33 1.52 2.45 6.45
C LEU A 33 3.05 2.39 6.44
N LYS A 34 3.73 3.20 7.27
CA LYS A 34 5.19 3.18 7.40
C LYS A 34 5.69 1.81 7.85
N GLN A 35 5.06 1.22 8.86
CA GLN A 35 5.44 -0.10 9.37
C GLN A 35 5.25 -1.18 8.29
N LEU A 36 4.12 -1.14 7.57
CA LEU A 36 3.85 -2.05 6.48
C LEU A 36 4.91 -1.94 5.38
N CYS A 37 5.28 -0.72 4.97
CA CYS A 37 6.34 -0.51 3.98
C CYS A 37 7.70 -1.05 4.46
N GLN A 38 8.05 -0.84 5.74
CA GLN A 38 9.31 -1.33 6.31
C GLN A 38 9.36 -2.86 6.37
N GLN A 39 8.27 -3.52 6.75
CA GLN A 39 8.18 -4.98 6.75
C GLN A 39 8.35 -5.57 5.35
N ASN A 40 7.90 -4.85 4.32
CA ASN A 40 7.94 -5.32 2.95
C ASN A 40 9.19 -4.87 2.17
N VAL A 41 10.08 -4.05 2.74
CA VAL A 41 11.27 -3.53 2.05
C VAL A 41 12.17 -4.65 1.53
N HIS A 42 12.34 -5.73 2.30
CA HIS A 42 13.15 -6.89 1.91
C HIS A 42 12.50 -7.74 0.80
N HIS A 43 11.18 -7.68 0.66
CA HIS A 43 10.42 -8.34 -0.40
C HIS A 43 10.36 -7.52 -1.69
N ASN A 44 10.91 -6.30 -1.69
CA ASN A 44 10.96 -5.41 -2.84
C ASN A 44 12.43 -5.13 -3.22
N PRO A 45 13.05 -5.97 -4.08
CA PRO A 45 14.44 -5.81 -4.52
C PRO A 45 14.72 -4.48 -5.26
N SER A 46 13.67 -3.78 -5.70
CA SER A 46 13.75 -2.44 -6.28
C SER A 46 13.90 -1.31 -5.23
N LEU A 47 13.49 -1.57 -3.98
CA LEU A 47 13.53 -0.61 -2.86
C LEU A 47 14.71 -0.86 -1.91
N THR A 48 15.32 -2.05 -2.00
CA THR A 48 16.61 -2.30 -1.37
C THR A 48 17.67 -1.88 -2.38
N GLU A 49 18.46 -0.85 -2.07
CA GLU A 49 19.70 -0.60 -2.81
C GLU A 49 20.60 -1.80 -2.56
N VAL A 50 20.49 -2.78 -3.44
CA VAL A 50 21.33 -3.95 -3.42
C VAL A 50 22.72 -3.45 -3.77
N SER A 51 23.56 -3.22 -2.74
CA SER A 51 25.01 -3.07 -2.89
C SER A 51 25.48 -3.99 -4.00
N SER A 52 26.31 -3.47 -4.89
CA SER A 52 26.57 -3.91 -6.26
C SER A 52 27.03 -5.38 -6.47
N ASN A 53 26.92 -6.24 -5.46
CA ASN A 53 27.27 -7.65 -5.44
C ASN A 53 26.07 -8.63 -5.54
N THR A 54 24.81 -8.17 -5.48
CA THR A 54 23.61 -9.05 -5.64
C THR A 54 22.63 -8.60 -6.72
N LYS A 55 22.98 -7.63 -7.56
CA LYS A 55 22.28 -7.42 -8.82
C LYS A 55 22.92 -8.33 -9.87
N SER A 56 22.30 -9.48 -10.12
CA SER A 56 22.70 -10.46 -11.14
C SER A 56 22.49 -9.95 -12.58
N PHE A 57 22.72 -8.67 -12.82
CA PHE A 57 22.93 -8.09 -14.14
C PHE A 57 24.42 -7.74 -14.26
N ARG A 58 25.29 -8.76 -14.05
CA ARG A 58 26.62 -8.72 -14.62
C ARG A 58 26.43 -8.75 -16.13
N GLN A 59 26.38 -7.57 -16.76
CA GLN A 59 26.77 -7.49 -18.15
C GLN A 59 28.19 -8.08 -18.17
N GLN A 60 28.34 -9.24 -18.81
CA GLN A 60 29.67 -9.78 -19.09
C GLN A 60 30.44 -8.65 -19.76
N GLU A 61 31.52 -8.20 -19.14
CA GLU A 61 32.57 -7.54 -19.92
C GLU A 61 33.02 -8.59 -20.94
N VAL A 62 32.42 -8.51 -22.14
CA VAL A 62 32.97 -9.14 -23.33
C VAL A 62 34.32 -8.46 -23.49
N GLY A 63 35.37 -9.19 -23.13
CA GLY A 63 36.74 -8.73 -23.26
C GLY A 63 36.93 -8.15 -24.65
N SER A 64 37.41 -6.90 -24.69
CA SER A 64 38.14 -6.40 -25.85
C SER A 64 39.24 -7.42 -26.15
N VAL A 65 39.01 -8.26 -27.16
CA VAL A 65 40.08 -9.03 -27.78
C VAL A 65 40.72 -8.11 -28.81
N HIS A 66 41.96 -7.77 -28.50
CA HIS A 66 42.96 -7.18 -29.39
C HIS A 66 43.23 -8.08 -30.59
#